data_AF-A0A2V8E5E8-F1
#
_entry.id   AF-A0A2V8E5E8-F1
#
_cell.length_a   1.000
_cell.length_b   1.000
_cell.length_c   1.000
_cell.angle_alpha   90.00
_cell.angle_beta   90.00
_cell.angle_gamma   90.00
#
_symmetry.space_group_name_H-M   'P 1'
#
loop_
_entity.id
_entity.type
_entity.pdbx_description
1 polymer ?
#
loop_
_entity_poly.entity_id
_entity_poly.type
_entity_poly.pdbx_seq_one_letter_code
_entity_poly.pdbx_strand_id
1 'polypeptide(L)'
;MLAQPVGWRPEMRDPKYAGTFWKSWGATLTAKRPEISLQTTEQFVTKMFETDPDFVFTVTRDFVRSCQNPVLILPDEVPAHPYAVAMECAMLAPNAEVSMFPWKEPKERIPLAVRQIRSFLRAHRPQSAKA
;
A
#
# COMPACT_ATOMS: atom_id res chain seq x y z
N MET A 1 -10.59 -5.52 5.24
CA MET A 1 -9.80 -4.96 4.13
C MET A 1 -8.57 -5.82 3.89
N LEU A 2 -8.09 -5.95 2.65
CA LEU A 2 -6.77 -6.53 2.36
C LEU A 2 -5.82 -5.39 1.99
N ALA A 3 -4.61 -5.35 2.53
CA ALA A 3 -3.67 -4.28 2.26
C ALA A 3 -2.27 -4.81 1.96
N GLN A 4 -1.71 -4.36 0.83
CA GLN A 4 -0.27 -4.36 0.57
C GLN A 4 0.20 -2.91 0.63
N PRO A 5 0.68 -2.43 1.79
CA PRO A 5 1.00 -1.02 1.95
C PRO A 5 2.01 -0.54 0.89
N VAL A 6 1.69 0.57 0.24
CA VAL A 6 2.62 1.30 -0.62
C VAL A 6 3.20 2.42 0.21
N GLY A 7 4.52 2.46 0.33
CA GLY A 7 5.15 3.41 1.23
C GLY A 7 6.58 3.73 0.90
N TRP A 8 7.07 4.70 1.64
CA TRP A 8 8.40 5.24 1.51
C TRP A 8 9.45 4.34 2.17
N ARG A 9 10.67 4.43 1.66
CA ARG A 9 11.87 3.88 2.30
C ARG A 9 13.07 4.79 2.07
N PRO A 10 14.10 4.77 2.92
CA PRO A 10 15.26 5.65 2.82
C PRO A 10 15.97 5.65 1.46
N GLU A 11 16.03 4.50 0.80
CA GLU A 11 16.68 4.32 -0.50
C GLU A 11 16.01 5.14 -1.62
N MET A 12 14.74 5.52 -1.46
CA MET A 12 14.04 6.38 -2.44
C MET A 12 14.62 7.80 -2.53
N ARG A 13 15.50 8.21 -1.59
CA ARG A 13 16.27 9.45 -1.72
C ARG A 13 17.26 9.40 -2.88
N ASP A 14 17.70 8.21 -3.30
CA ASP A 14 18.53 8.08 -4.50
C ASP A 14 17.65 8.32 -5.74
N PRO A 15 17.97 9.31 -6.58
CA PRO A 15 17.25 9.57 -7.82
C PRO A 15 17.19 8.36 -8.77
N LYS A 16 18.12 7.41 -8.67
CA LYS A 16 18.21 6.19 -9.48
C LYS A 16 17.44 5.00 -8.89
N TYR A 17 16.83 5.16 -7.72
CA TYR A 17 16.11 4.07 -7.07
C TYR A 17 14.91 3.62 -7.92
N ALA A 18 14.87 2.33 -8.26
CA ALA A 18 13.84 1.75 -9.14
C ALA A 18 12.41 1.87 -8.60
N GLY A 19 12.24 2.10 -7.29
CA GLY A 19 10.93 2.22 -6.64
C GLY A 19 10.24 3.58 -6.78
N THR A 20 10.83 4.55 -7.46
CA THR A 20 10.15 5.83 -7.75
C THR A 20 9.23 5.70 -8.97
N PHE A 21 8.24 4.80 -8.88
CA PHE A 21 7.34 4.43 -9.99
C PHE A 21 6.50 5.60 -10.52
N TRP A 22 6.33 6.66 -9.72
CA TRP A 22 5.53 7.84 -10.08
C TRP A 22 6.23 8.81 -11.03
N LYS A 23 7.56 8.73 -11.22
CA LYS A 23 8.32 9.71 -12.04
C LYS A 23 7.89 9.75 -13.51
N SER A 24 7.42 8.62 -14.06
CA SER A 24 6.93 8.55 -15.45
C SER A 24 5.42 8.74 -15.57
N TRP A 25 4.69 8.85 -14.45
CA TRP A 25 3.23 8.88 -14.45
C TRP A 25 2.68 10.16 -15.09
N GLY A 26 3.28 11.32 -14.81
CA GLY A 26 2.83 12.60 -15.36
C GLY A 26 2.81 12.61 -16.89
N ALA A 27 3.93 12.27 -17.52
CA ALA A 27 4.04 12.16 -18.98
C ALA A 27 3.05 11.13 -19.57
N THR A 28 2.84 10.00 -18.88
CA THR A 28 1.87 8.97 -19.30
C THR A 28 0.43 9.49 -19.26
N LEU A 29 0.09 10.30 -18.25
CA LEU A 29 -1.23 10.88 -18.09
C LEU A 29 -1.50 11.96 -19.14
N THR A 30 -0.58 12.90 -19.32
CA THR A 30 -0.76 14.03 -20.25
C THR A 30 -0.84 13.57 -21.71
N ALA A 31 -0.13 12.50 -22.07
CA ALA A 31 -0.26 11.87 -23.39
C ALA A 31 -1.67 11.33 -23.68
N LYS A 32 -2.40 10.90 -22.64
CA LYS A 32 -3.79 10.38 -22.75
C LYS A 32 -4.86 11.45 -22.49
N ARG A 33 -4.51 12.50 -21.74
CA ARG A 33 -5.39 13.56 -21.27
C ARG A 33 -4.70 14.93 -21.44
N PRO A 34 -4.59 15.45 -22.68
CA PRO A 34 -3.82 16.67 -22.98
C PRO A 34 -4.34 17.93 -22.28
N GLU A 35 -5.59 17.92 -21.80
CA GLU A 35 -6.15 19.01 -21.00
C GLU A 35 -5.55 19.11 -19.59
N ILE A 36 -4.87 18.06 -19.12
CA ILE A 36 -4.12 18.07 -17.86
C ILE A 36 -2.69 18.48 -18.17
N SER A 37 -2.22 19.58 -17.57
CA SER A 37 -0.86 20.06 -17.78
C SER A 37 0.18 19.18 -17.06
N LEU A 38 1.40 19.12 -17.61
CA LEU A 38 2.52 18.44 -16.94
C LEU A 38 2.78 19.03 -15.55
N GLN A 39 2.72 20.36 -15.42
CA GLN A 39 2.87 21.06 -14.15
C GLN A 39 1.85 20.60 -13.09
N THR A 40 0.59 20.38 -13.48
CA THR A 40 -0.44 19.84 -12.57
C THR A 40 -0.07 18.44 -12.09
N THR A 41 0.46 17.60 -12.98
CA THR A 41 0.90 16.25 -12.60
C THR A 41 2.13 16.26 -11.70
N GLU A 42 3.08 17.16 -11.93
CA GLU A 42 4.27 17.33 -11.08
C GLU A 42 3.88 17.78 -9.67
N GLN A 43 2.99 18.78 -9.55
CA GLN A 43 2.46 19.22 -8.27
C GLN A 43 1.75 18.09 -7.51
N PHE A 44 0.96 17.28 -8.21
CA PHE A 44 0.29 16.12 -7.60
C PHE A 44 1.31 15.10 -7.08
N VAL A 45 2.30 14.74 -7.91
CA VAL A 45 3.33 13.77 -7.57
C VAL A 45 4.16 14.23 -6.38
N THR A 46 4.65 15.48 -6.38
CA THR A 46 5.42 16.03 -5.27
C THR A 46 4.59 16.07 -3.99
N LYS A 47 3.31 16.45 -4.07
CA LYS A 47 2.40 16.43 -2.92
C LYS A 47 2.22 15.02 -2.34
N MET A 48 2.03 14.03 -3.21
CA MET A 48 1.71 12.65 -2.82
C MET A 48 2.94 11.87 -2.32
N PHE A 49 4.10 12.04 -2.96
CA PHE A 49 5.24 11.13 -2.79
C PHE A 49 6.50 11.78 -2.22
N GLU A 50 6.60 13.13 -2.19
CA GLU A 50 7.87 13.82 -1.90
C GLU A 50 7.77 14.87 -0.79
N THR A 51 6.57 15.33 -0.42
CA THR A 51 6.40 16.45 0.54
C THR A 51 6.73 16.06 1.97
N ASP A 52 6.28 14.88 2.43
CA ASP A 52 6.61 14.34 3.75
C ASP A 52 6.70 12.81 3.70
N PRO A 53 7.73 12.26 3.03
CA PRO A 53 7.76 10.85 2.74
C PRO A 53 8.46 10.09 3.89
N ASP A 54 7.67 9.37 4.70
CA ASP A 54 8.17 8.66 5.89
C ASP A 54 7.55 7.27 6.14
N PHE A 55 6.38 6.99 5.58
CA PHE A 55 5.52 5.85 5.91
C PHE A 55 4.70 5.45 4.67
N VAL A 56 3.39 5.14 4.80
CA VAL A 56 2.51 5.00 3.64
C VAL A 56 2.14 6.37 3.08
N PHE A 57 2.07 6.49 1.76
CA PHE A 57 1.91 7.80 1.10
C PHE A 57 0.53 8.46 1.29
N THR A 58 -0.49 7.69 1.66
CA THR A 58 -1.89 8.17 1.65
C THR A 58 -2.45 8.54 3.01
N VAL A 59 -1.87 8.01 4.10
CA VAL A 59 -2.43 8.16 5.45
C VAL A 59 -1.33 8.21 6.50
N THR A 60 -1.59 8.91 7.60
CA THR A 60 -0.63 9.04 8.71
C THR A 60 -0.66 7.82 9.63
N ARG A 61 0.35 7.68 10.50
CA ARG A 61 0.34 6.67 11.58
C ARG A 61 -0.86 6.82 12.51
N ASP A 62 -1.26 8.05 12.82
CA ASP A 62 -2.43 8.31 13.67
C ASP A 62 -3.73 7.86 13.00
N PHE A 63 -3.85 8.07 11.69
CA PHE A 63 -4.98 7.52 10.93
C PHE A 63 -5.01 5.99 11.05
N VAL A 64 -3.86 5.32 10.86
CA VAL A 64 -3.76 3.86 10.97
C VAL A 64 -4.14 3.37 12.39
N ARG A 65 -3.68 4.06 13.45
CA ARG A 65 -4.06 3.77 14.84
C ARG A 65 -5.57 3.89 15.08
N SER A 66 -6.23 4.83 14.41
CA SER A 66 -7.67 5.05 14.52
C SER A 66 -8.52 4.07 13.70
N CYS A 67 -7.91 3.32 12.77
CA CYS A 67 -8.62 2.47 11.82
C CYS A 67 -9.21 1.24 12.52
N GLN A 68 -10.50 1.29 12.81
CA GLN A 68 -11.22 0.17 13.45
C GLN A 68 -11.56 -0.96 12.47
N ASN A 69 -11.51 -0.70 11.17
CA ASN A 69 -11.82 -1.72 10.17
C ASN A 69 -10.77 -2.84 10.23
N PRO A 70 -11.15 -4.11 10.34
CA PRO A 70 -10.19 -5.21 10.29
C PRO A 70 -9.36 -5.16 9.00
N VAL A 71 -8.05 -5.29 9.11
CA VAL A 71 -7.12 -5.25 7.98
C VAL A 71 -6.21 -6.49 8.00
N LEU A 72 -6.24 -7.27 6.92
CA LEU A 72 -5.19 -8.26 6.69
C LEU A 72 -4.07 -7.57 5.92
N ILE A 73 -2.95 -7.34 6.60
CA ILE A 73 -1.71 -6.86 6.00
C ILE A 73 -1.05 -8.03 5.28
N LEU A 74 -0.71 -7.84 4.01
CA LEU A 74 0.05 -8.77 3.19
C LEU A 74 1.44 -8.17 2.93
N PRO A 75 2.44 -8.48 3.78
CA PRO A 75 3.78 -7.93 3.61
C PRO A 75 4.37 -8.36 2.26
N ASP A 76 5.16 -7.48 1.68
CA ASP A 76 5.99 -7.76 0.52
C ASP A 76 7.36 -7.13 0.79
N GLU A 77 8.36 -7.46 -0.03
CA GLU A 77 9.66 -6.77 0.01
C GLU A 77 10.10 -6.46 -1.41
N VAL A 78 9.41 -5.50 -2.01
CA VAL A 78 9.69 -4.96 -3.34
C VAL A 78 9.68 -3.44 -3.28
N PRO A 79 10.33 -2.71 -4.21
CA PRO A 79 10.56 -1.28 -4.05
C PRO A 79 9.35 -0.43 -3.64
N ALA A 80 8.18 -0.66 -4.24
CA ALA A 80 6.95 0.06 -3.91
C ALA A 80 6.27 -0.39 -2.60
N HIS A 81 6.57 -1.60 -2.11
CA HIS A 81 5.96 -2.21 -0.93
C HIS A 81 7.05 -2.64 0.09
N PRO A 82 7.57 -1.71 0.90
CA PRO A 82 8.57 -2.02 1.92
C PRO A 82 8.00 -2.88 3.05
N TYR A 83 8.70 -3.95 3.41
CA TYR A 83 8.31 -4.84 4.50
C TYR A 83 8.20 -4.08 5.83
N ALA A 84 9.17 -3.20 6.12
CA ALA A 84 9.18 -2.40 7.33
C ALA A 84 7.89 -1.55 7.48
N VAL A 85 7.47 -0.89 6.39
CA VAL A 85 6.22 -0.10 6.37
C VAL A 85 5.00 -1.00 6.56
N ALA A 86 4.99 -2.19 5.95
CA ALA A 86 3.90 -3.14 6.12
C ALA A 86 3.77 -3.62 7.58
N MET A 87 4.88 -3.96 8.21
CA MET A 87 4.89 -4.38 9.62
C MET A 87 4.53 -3.24 10.56
N GLU A 88 4.97 -2.02 10.27
CA GLU A 88 4.55 -0.84 11.03
C GLU A 88 3.03 -0.61 10.92
N CYS A 89 2.43 -0.74 9.73
CA CYS A 89 0.97 -0.71 9.59
C CYS A 89 0.27 -1.76 10.47
N ALA A 90 0.81 -2.98 10.50
CA ALA A 90 0.26 -4.07 11.31
C ALA A 90 0.36 -3.81 12.82
N MET A 91 1.45 -3.17 13.28
CA MET A 91 1.62 -2.81 14.69
C MET A 91 0.72 -1.65 15.12
N LEU A 92 0.39 -0.75 14.19
CA LEU A 92 -0.40 0.44 14.49
C LEU A 92 -1.91 0.18 14.43
N ALA A 93 -2.39 -0.60 13.47
CA ALA A 93 -3.82 -0.83 13.31
C ALA A 93 -4.36 -1.80 14.37
N PRO A 94 -5.38 -1.42 15.16
CA PRO A 94 -5.83 -2.18 16.33
C PRO A 94 -6.40 -3.56 16.00
N ASN A 95 -7.00 -3.71 14.81
CA ASN A 95 -7.63 -4.94 14.35
C ASN A 95 -6.89 -5.54 13.15
N ALA A 96 -5.56 -5.43 13.14
CA ALA A 96 -4.72 -5.98 12.08
C ALA A 96 -4.44 -7.47 12.27
N GLU A 97 -4.46 -8.19 11.16
CA GLU A 97 -3.85 -9.52 11.02
C GLU A 97 -2.72 -9.42 9.99
N VAL A 98 -1.71 -10.29 10.11
CA VAL A 98 -0.59 -10.35 9.15
C VAL A 98 -0.65 -11.67 8.39
N SER A 99 -0.54 -11.62 7.06
CA SER A 99 -0.42 -12.83 6.26
C SER A 99 0.91 -13.51 6.50
N MET A 100 1.01 -14.78 6.08
CA MET A 100 2.35 -15.37 5.91
C MET A 100 3.23 -14.50 5.00
N PHE A 101 4.54 -14.53 5.22
CA PHE A 101 5.52 -13.86 4.39
C PHE A 101 6.77 -14.75 4.20
N PRO A 102 7.35 -14.82 2.99
CA PRO A 102 6.77 -14.38 1.72
C PRO A 102 5.55 -15.21 1.33
N TRP A 103 4.53 -14.57 0.76
CA TRP A 103 3.28 -15.22 0.33
C TRP A 103 3.22 -15.49 -1.18
N LYS A 104 4.01 -14.76 -1.97
CA LYS A 104 4.16 -14.96 -3.43
C LYS A 104 5.19 -16.03 -3.76
N GLU A 105 6.18 -16.21 -2.89
CA GLU A 105 7.34 -17.05 -3.13
C GLU A 105 7.61 -18.04 -1.99
N PRO A 106 7.89 -19.32 -2.29
CA PRO A 106 7.75 -19.91 -3.62
C PRO A 106 6.25 -20.00 -4.01
N LYS A 107 5.94 -20.19 -5.31
CA LYS A 107 4.56 -20.09 -5.85
C LYS A 107 3.55 -21.01 -5.16
N GLU A 108 4.00 -22.10 -4.54
CA GLU A 108 3.21 -23.04 -3.75
C GLU A 108 2.59 -22.40 -2.50
N ARG A 109 3.09 -21.23 -2.06
CA ARG A 109 2.49 -20.46 -0.95
C ARG A 109 1.27 -19.65 -1.38
N ILE A 110 1.12 -19.33 -2.67
CA ILE A 110 -0.02 -18.54 -3.17
C ILE A 110 -1.35 -19.20 -2.79
N PRO A 111 -1.58 -20.52 -3.02
CA PRO A 111 -2.80 -21.18 -2.55
C PRO A 111 -3.03 -21.07 -1.04
N LEU A 112 -1.97 -21.12 -0.23
CA LEU A 112 -2.07 -20.99 1.23
C LEU A 112 -2.51 -19.57 1.62
N ALA A 113 -1.88 -18.56 1.04
CA ALA A 113 -2.21 -17.16 1.24
C ALA A 113 -3.65 -16.86 0.81
N VAL A 114 -4.10 -17.39 -0.33
CA VAL A 114 -5.49 -17.27 -0.80
C VAL A 114 -6.47 -17.91 0.20
N ARG A 115 -6.14 -19.04 0.81
CA ARG A 115 -6.98 -19.63 1.87
C ARG A 115 -7.05 -18.74 3.11
N GLN A 116 -5.94 -18.16 3.54
CA GLN A 116 -5.93 -17.21 4.66
C GLN A 116 -6.80 -15.97 4.35
N ILE A 117 -6.60 -15.36 3.17
CA ILE A 117 -7.40 -14.23 2.68
C ILE A 117 -8.91 -14.57 2.71
N ARG A 118 -9.30 -15.73 2.19
CA ARG A 118 -10.71 -16.16 2.20
C ARG A 118 -11.25 -16.34 3.62
N SER A 119 -10.44 -16.86 4.53
CA SER A 119 -10.82 -17.06 5.93
C SER A 119 -11.03 -15.72 6.64
N PHE A 120 -10.08 -14.80 6.47
CA PHE A 120 -10.17 -13.42 6.95
C PHE A 120 -11.43 -12.71 6.45
N LEU A 121 -11.66 -12.73 5.12
CA LEU A 121 -12.82 -12.09 4.52
C LEU A 121 -14.15 -12.71 4.96
N ARG A 122 -14.19 -14.00 5.31
CA ARG A 122 -15.39 -14.67 5.85
C ARG A 122 -15.64 -14.28 7.30
N ALA A 123 -14.60 -14.18 8.12
CA ALA A 123 -14.70 -13.78 9.52
C ALA A 123 -15.18 -12.33 9.68
N HIS A 124 -14.74 -11.44 8.78
CA HIS A 124 -15.00 -9.99 8.84
C HIS A 124 -16.03 -9.52 7.81
N ARG A 125 -17.04 -10.36 7.50
CA ARG A 125 -18.15 -9.94 6.64
C ARG A 125 -18.97 -8.87 7.34
N PRO A 126 -19.40 -7.80 6.64
CA PRO A 126 -20.44 -6.93 7.15
C PRO A 126 -21.65 -7.79 7.51
N GLN A 127 -22.24 -7.59 8.69
CA GLN A 127 -23.57 -8.17 8.94
C GLN A 127 -24.48 -7.62 7.84
N SER A 128 -25.09 -8.51 7.07
CA SER A 128 -26.14 -8.13 6.13
C SER A 128 -27.12 -7.26 6.90
N ALA A 129 -27.39 -6.03 6.44
CA ALA A 129 -28.53 -5.30 6.94
C ALA A 129 -29.73 -6.23 6.78
N LYS A 130 -30.39 -6.58 7.89
CA LYS A 130 -31.68 -7.27 7.81
C LYS A 130 -32.58 -6.36 6.99
N ALA A 131 -32.99 -6.82 5.82
CA ALA A 131 -34.07 -6.22 5.05
C ALA A 131 -35.38 -6.37 5.83
#